data_AF-A0A822DK42-F1
#
_entry.id   AF-A0A822DK42-F1
#
_cell.length_a   1.000
_cell.length_b   1.000
_cell.length_c   1.000
_cell.angle_alpha   90.00
_cell.angle_beta   90.00
_cell.angle_gamma   90.00
#
_symmetry.space_group_name_H-M   'P 1'
#
loop_
_entity.id
_entity.type
_entity.pdbx_description
1 polymer ?
#
loop_
_entity_poly.entity_id
_entity_poly.type
_entity_poly.pdbx_seq_one_letter_code
_entity_poly.pdbx_strand_id
1 'polypeptide(L)'
;MDGQDRSKPLPYDPRVSLSEQVRQSFATSLENLKTDYIDSLVLHGPERTHELTMQVYRECETFVDEGRVKQLGISNLYNLHNLRKLYEDARHKPAVIQNRFHAETNYDHDIREFCQENNIFYQSFWTLTANPHILAHPLIKQLAQERHGTPAQI
;
A
#
# COMPACT_ATOMS: atom_id res chain seq x y z
N MET A 1 -11.98 -7.96 4.65
CA MET A 1 -11.32 -8.18 5.96
C MET A 1 -10.76 -6.84 6.37
N ASP A 2 -11.19 -6.31 7.51
CA ASP A 2 -10.94 -4.96 7.99
C ASP A 2 -9.53 -4.76 8.61
N GLY A 3 -8.64 -5.76 8.52
CA GLY A 3 -7.21 -5.67 8.91
C GLY A 3 -6.94 -5.45 10.40
N GLN A 4 -7.95 -5.02 11.15
CA GLN A 4 -7.88 -4.65 12.55
C GLN A 4 -7.95 -5.89 13.44
N ASP A 5 -6.97 -6.05 14.32
CA ASP A 5 -7.05 -7.00 15.41
C ASP A 5 -8.12 -6.53 16.41
N ARG A 6 -9.25 -7.24 16.43
CA ARG A 6 -10.40 -6.95 17.29
C ARG A 6 -10.15 -7.28 18.77
N SER A 7 -9.03 -7.93 19.09
CA SER A 7 -8.62 -8.18 20.48
C SER A 7 -7.96 -6.96 21.14
N LYS A 8 -7.61 -5.93 20.36
CA LYS A 8 -7.00 -4.68 20.83
C LYS A 8 -7.99 -3.51 20.69
N PRO A 9 -7.90 -2.50 21.57
CA PRO A 9 -8.67 -1.27 21.37
C PRO A 9 -8.28 -0.61 20.04
N LEU A 10 -9.21 0.14 19.46
CA LEU A 10 -8.90 0.96 18.29
C LEU A 10 -7.81 1.98 18.64
N PRO A 11 -6.87 2.27 17.73
CA PRO A 11 -5.83 3.28 17.95
C PRO A 11 -6.36 4.73 17.81
N TYR A 12 -7.69 4.90 17.75
CA TYR A 12 -8.38 6.18 17.61
C TYR A 12 -9.81 6.07 18.16
N ASP A 13 -10.42 7.20 18.48
CA ASP A 13 -11.83 7.29 18.88
C ASP A 13 -12.73 7.27 17.62
N PRO A 14 -13.57 6.23 17.40
CA PRO A 14 -14.40 6.15 16.20
C PRO A 14 -15.52 7.20 16.12
N ARG A 15 -15.71 8.02 17.17
CA ARG A 15 -16.77 9.04 17.25
C ARG A 15 -16.33 10.42 16.76
N VAL A 16 -15.01 10.63 16.61
CA VAL A 16 -14.46 11.90 16.10
C VAL A 16 -14.47 11.93 14.57
N SER A 17 -14.15 13.08 13.97
CA SER A 17 -14.09 13.22 12.52
C SER A 17 -13.05 12.27 11.91
N LEU A 18 -13.24 11.90 10.63
CA LEU A 18 -12.32 10.98 9.94
C LEU A 18 -10.87 11.49 9.93
N SER A 19 -10.68 12.80 9.72
CA SER A 19 -9.37 13.46 9.86
C SER A 19 -8.75 13.27 11.24
N GLU A 20 -9.53 13.47 12.30
CA GLU A 20 -9.05 13.32 13.67
C GLU A 20 -8.73 11.84 14.01
N GLN A 21 -9.50 10.89 13.46
CA GLN A 21 -9.19 9.46 13.57
C GLN A 21 -7.83 9.13 12.94
N VAL A 22 -7.54 9.68 11.75
CA VAL A 22 -6.26 9.50 11.06
C VAL A 22 -5.10 10.08 11.87
N ARG A 23 -5.26 11.28 12.45
CA ARG A 23 -4.24 11.89 13.33
C ARG A 23 -3.96 11.04 14.57
N GLN A 24 -5.00 10.55 15.24
CA GLN A 24 -4.85 9.69 16.43
C GLN A 24 -4.19 8.35 16.08
N SER A 25 -4.57 7.75 14.95
CA SER A 25 -3.96 6.51 14.44
C SER A 25 -2.48 6.69 14.09
N PHE A 26 -2.12 7.80 13.45
CA PHE A 26 -0.74 8.13 13.11
C PHE A 26 0.10 8.40 14.36
N ALA A 27 -0.42 9.16 15.34
CA ALA A 27 0.25 9.40 16.61
C ALA A 27 0.52 8.09 17.37
N THR A 28 -0.48 7.21 17.47
CA THR A 28 -0.33 5.89 18.08
C THR A 28 0.72 5.05 17.36
N SER A 29 0.79 5.14 16.02
CA SER A 29 1.80 4.43 15.23
C SER A 29 3.21 4.90 15.56
N LEU A 30 3.43 6.21 15.69
CA LEU A 30 4.72 6.79 16.08
C LEU A 30 5.14 6.39 17.50
N GLU A 31 4.21 6.37 18.45
CA GLU A 31 4.45 5.90 19.82
C GLU A 31 4.88 4.42 19.83
N ASN A 32 4.17 3.57 19.09
CA ASN A 32 4.47 2.14 19.00
C ASN A 32 5.81 1.86 18.31
N LEU A 33 6.12 2.61 17.25
CA LEU A 33 7.38 2.50 16.50
C LEU A 33 8.54 3.22 17.19
N LYS A 34 8.27 4.04 18.21
CA LYS A 34 9.25 4.83 18.97
C LYS A 34 10.10 5.74 18.08
N THR A 35 9.41 6.44 17.17
CA THR A 35 9.99 7.37 16.21
C THR A 35 9.13 8.62 16.13
N ASP A 36 9.68 9.73 15.66
CA ASP A 36 8.97 10.99 15.39
C ASP A 36 8.56 11.14 13.91
N TYR A 37 9.09 10.28 13.03
CA TYR A 37 8.77 10.27 11.60
C TYR A 37 8.59 8.84 11.04
N ILE A 38 7.93 8.74 9.88
CA ILE A 38 7.76 7.50 9.09
C ILE A 38 8.35 7.70 7.69
N ASP A 39 9.21 6.78 7.24
CA ASP A 39 9.77 6.84 5.88
C ASP A 39 8.70 6.64 4.79
N SER A 40 7.78 5.69 4.98
CA SER A 40 6.69 5.42 4.04
C SER A 40 5.38 5.11 4.77
N LEU A 41 4.41 6.02 4.69
CA LEU A 41 3.04 5.79 5.18
C LEU A 41 2.17 5.31 4.02
N VAL A 42 1.51 4.16 4.18
CA VAL A 42 0.65 3.58 3.14
C VAL A 42 -0.77 3.45 3.68
N LEU A 43 -1.72 4.17 3.08
CA LEU A 43 -3.14 3.97 3.38
C LEU A 43 -3.53 2.54 3.00
N HIS A 44 -4.07 1.77 3.96
CA HIS A 44 -4.27 0.33 3.77
C HIS A 44 -5.23 -0.02 2.61
N GLY A 45 -6.16 0.85 2.28
CA GLY A 45 -7.14 0.63 1.23
C GLY A 45 -7.96 1.86 0.93
N PRO A 46 -8.64 1.90 -0.23
CA PRO A 46 -9.67 2.90 -0.45
C PRO A 46 -10.82 2.74 0.56
N GLU A 47 -11.41 3.86 0.94
CA GLU A 47 -12.68 3.89 1.65
C GLU A 47 -13.84 3.49 0.71
N ARG A 48 -15.05 3.41 1.28
CA ARG A 48 -16.27 3.05 0.53
C ARG A 48 -16.54 3.95 -0.67
N THR A 49 -16.10 5.20 -0.64
CA THR A 49 -16.21 6.14 -1.75
C THR A 49 -14.89 6.84 -2.01
N HIS A 50 -14.78 7.41 -3.21
CA HIS A 50 -13.61 8.20 -3.61
C HIS A 50 -13.45 9.44 -2.72
N GLU A 51 -14.55 10.10 -2.36
CA GLU A 51 -14.54 11.31 -1.54
C GLU A 51 -14.02 11.02 -0.13
N LEU A 52 -14.46 9.92 0.48
CA LEU A 52 -13.95 9.47 1.78
C LEU A 52 -12.47 9.06 1.69
N THR A 53 -12.08 8.38 0.61
CA THR A 53 -10.68 8.01 0.37
C THR A 53 -9.81 9.25 0.29
N MET A 54 -10.24 10.27 -0.47
CA MET A 54 -9.52 11.53 -0.59
C MET A 54 -9.54 12.35 0.69
N GLN A 55 -10.58 12.25 1.51
CA GLN A 55 -10.59 12.89 2.84
C GLN A 55 -9.48 12.30 3.73
N VAL A 56 -9.36 10.97 3.80
CA VAL A 56 -8.29 10.30 4.54
C VAL A 56 -6.92 10.61 3.94
N TYR A 57 -6.81 10.49 2.62
CA TYR A 57 -5.54 10.70 1.91
C TYR A 57 -5.02 12.12 2.11
N ARG A 58 -5.89 13.14 2.01
CA ARG A 58 -5.54 14.55 2.28
C ARG A 58 -5.11 14.78 3.71
N GLU A 59 -5.66 14.06 4.69
CA GLU A 59 -5.15 14.13 6.05
C GLU A 59 -3.72 13.58 6.12
N CYS A 60 -3.45 12.45 5.47
CA CYS A 60 -2.10 11.89 5.38
C CYS A 60 -1.13 12.83 4.64
N GLU A 61 -1.59 13.58 3.63
CA GLU A 61 -0.79 14.62 2.96
C GLU A 61 -0.28 15.68 3.94
N THR A 62 -1.06 16.02 4.97
CA THR A 62 -0.60 17.01 5.98
C THR A 62 0.61 16.51 6.75
N PHE A 63 0.75 15.20 6.98
CA PHE A 63 1.94 14.65 7.64
C PHE A 63 3.19 14.74 6.77
N VAL A 64 3.03 14.78 5.45
CA VAL A 64 4.11 15.07 4.51
C VAL A 64 4.48 16.55 4.59
N ASP A 65 3.48 17.44 4.59
CA ASP A 65 3.69 18.89 4.76
C ASP A 65 4.38 19.23 6.10
N GLU A 66 4.08 18.48 7.16
CA GLU A 66 4.71 18.58 8.49
C GLU A 66 6.13 17.98 8.55
N GLY A 67 6.60 17.29 7.50
CA GLY A 67 7.90 16.62 7.47
C GLY A 67 7.97 15.32 8.30
N ARG A 68 6.83 14.80 8.76
CA ARG A 68 6.72 13.59 9.59
C ARG A 68 6.54 12.32 8.76
N VAL A 69 6.20 12.45 7.49
CA VAL A 69 6.12 11.35 6.51
C VAL A 69 6.96 11.72 5.30
N LYS A 70 7.88 10.84 4.87
CA LYS A 70 8.72 11.11 3.68
C LYS A 70 8.05 10.66 2.38
N GLN A 71 7.39 9.50 2.39
CA GLN A 71 6.67 8.95 1.24
C GLN A 71 5.24 8.58 1.63
N LEU A 72 4.29 8.94 0.78
CA LEU A 72 2.88 8.61 0.96
C LEU A 72 2.44 7.64 -0.15
N GLY A 73 1.72 6.60 0.22
CA GLY A 73 1.20 5.60 -0.72
C GLY A 73 -0.19 5.11 -0.36
N ILE A 74 -0.73 4.24 -1.19
CA ILE A 74 -2.00 3.54 -0.95
C ILE A 74 -1.88 2.07 -1.36
N SER A 75 -2.55 1.21 -0.62
CA SER A 75 -2.62 -0.23 -0.86
C SER A 75 -4.01 -0.63 -1.35
N ASN A 76 -4.11 -1.85 -1.89
CA ASN A 76 -5.38 -2.49 -2.26
C ASN A 76 -6.23 -1.67 -3.27
N LEU A 77 -5.58 -0.95 -4.17
CA LEU A 77 -6.22 -0.18 -5.22
C LEU A 77 -6.04 -0.88 -6.57
N TYR A 78 -6.95 -1.81 -6.87
CA TYR A 78 -6.87 -2.71 -8.04
C TYR A 78 -7.61 -2.20 -9.28
N ASN A 79 -8.24 -1.03 -9.19
CA ASN A 79 -8.97 -0.42 -10.31
C ASN A 79 -8.19 0.78 -10.85
N LEU A 80 -7.74 0.68 -12.11
CA LEU A 80 -6.93 1.72 -12.75
C LEU A 80 -7.64 3.07 -12.84
N HIS A 81 -8.96 3.10 -13.07
CA HIS A 81 -9.72 4.34 -13.12
C HIS A 81 -9.70 5.05 -11.75
N ASN A 82 -9.91 4.31 -10.66
CA ASN A 82 -9.84 4.87 -9.31
C ASN A 82 -8.42 5.34 -8.96
N LEU A 83 -7.38 4.60 -9.38
CA LEU A 83 -5.98 5.03 -9.22
C LEU A 83 -5.71 6.34 -9.96
N ARG A 84 -6.15 6.47 -11.22
CA ARG A 84 -6.01 7.72 -11.99
C ARG A 84 -6.70 8.89 -11.31
N LYS A 85 -7.94 8.70 -10.84
CA LYS A 85 -8.67 9.74 -10.10
C LYS A 85 -7.96 10.16 -8.81
N LEU A 86 -7.49 9.20 -8.01
CA LEU A 86 -6.73 9.51 -6.79
C LEU A 86 -5.44 10.26 -7.12
N TYR A 87 -4.72 9.80 -8.15
CA TYR A 87 -3.51 10.47 -8.61
C TYR A 87 -3.79 11.90 -9.05
N GLU A 88 -4.86 12.16 -9.81
CA GLU A 88 -5.25 13.49 -10.27
C GLU A 88 -5.59 14.42 -9.09
N ASP A 89 -6.40 13.94 -8.14
CA ASP A 89 -6.92 14.74 -7.02
C ASP A 89 -5.91 14.98 -5.88
N ALA A 90 -4.86 14.16 -5.79
CA ALA A 90 -3.83 14.28 -4.76
C ALA A 90 -2.87 15.45 -5.04
N ARG A 91 -2.57 16.26 -4.02
CA ARG A 91 -1.50 17.27 -4.05
C ARG A 91 -0.14 16.59 -3.97
N HIS A 92 0.02 15.66 -3.02
CA HIS A 92 1.19 14.78 -2.95
C HIS A 92 0.85 13.48 -3.67
N LYS A 93 1.41 13.29 -4.87
CA LYS A 93 1.16 12.08 -5.65
C LYS A 93 1.61 10.83 -4.87
N PRO A 94 0.88 9.71 -4.96
CA PRO A 94 1.31 8.47 -4.31
C PRO A 94 2.69 8.07 -4.83
N ALA A 95 3.66 7.99 -3.93
CA ALA A 95 4.99 7.48 -4.24
C ALA A 95 5.01 5.95 -4.31
N VAL A 96 4.03 5.29 -3.67
CA VAL A 96 3.91 3.83 -3.61
C VAL A 96 2.47 3.39 -3.86
N ILE A 97 2.30 2.38 -4.73
CA ILE A 97 1.08 1.57 -4.82
C ILE A 97 1.41 0.16 -4.35
N GLN A 98 0.81 -0.27 -3.24
CA GLN A 98 1.11 -1.55 -2.62
C GLN A 98 -0.03 -2.56 -2.83
N ASN A 99 0.10 -3.49 -3.78
CA ASN A 99 -0.97 -4.43 -4.11
C ASN A 99 -0.55 -5.88 -3.95
N ARG A 100 -1.54 -6.77 -3.77
CA ARG A 100 -1.32 -8.20 -3.81
C ARG A 100 -0.93 -8.59 -5.23
N PHE A 101 0.14 -9.36 -5.37
CA PHE A 101 0.61 -9.79 -6.69
C PHE A 101 0.12 -11.21 -6.99
N HIS A 102 -0.88 -11.35 -7.85
CA HIS A 102 -1.47 -12.65 -8.18
C HIS A 102 -2.11 -12.69 -9.58
N ALA A 103 -2.35 -13.91 -10.08
CA ALA A 103 -2.83 -14.14 -11.44
C ALA A 103 -4.23 -13.59 -11.71
N GLU A 104 -5.11 -13.50 -10.70
CA GLU A 104 -6.51 -13.07 -10.90
C GLU A 104 -6.60 -11.58 -11.28
N THR A 105 -5.63 -10.76 -10.89
CA THR A 105 -5.52 -9.35 -11.34
C THR A 105 -4.65 -9.21 -12.58
N ASN A 106 -4.32 -10.31 -13.24
CA ASN A 106 -3.30 -10.36 -14.29
C ASN A 106 -1.99 -9.68 -13.84
N TYR A 107 -1.58 -9.95 -12.60
CA TYR A 107 -0.36 -9.40 -12.03
C TYR A 107 -0.29 -7.86 -12.06
N ASP A 108 -1.46 -7.22 -11.96
CA ASP A 108 -1.64 -5.76 -11.98
C ASP A 108 -0.97 -5.09 -13.19
N HIS A 109 -0.96 -5.74 -14.36
CA HIS A 109 -0.26 -5.26 -15.55
C HIS A 109 -0.45 -3.76 -15.82
N ASP A 110 -1.69 -3.31 -15.95
CA ASP A 110 -1.99 -1.92 -16.32
C ASP A 110 -1.71 -0.92 -15.19
N ILE A 111 -1.81 -1.36 -13.93
CA ILE A 111 -1.44 -0.55 -12.77
C ILE A 111 0.07 -0.38 -12.70
N ARG A 112 0.84 -1.44 -12.98
CA ARG A 112 2.30 -1.40 -13.02
C ARG A 112 2.79 -0.49 -14.14
N GLU A 113 2.16 -0.55 -15.31
CA GLU A 113 2.44 0.36 -16.42
C GLU A 113 2.18 1.82 -16.01
N PHE A 114 1.00 2.11 -15.45
CA PHE A 114 0.69 3.45 -14.93
C PHE A 114 1.69 3.91 -13.87
N CYS A 115 2.10 3.03 -12.96
CA CYS A 115 3.09 3.35 -11.94
C CYS A 115 4.43 3.73 -12.56
N GLN A 116 4.90 2.95 -13.55
CA GLN A 116 6.14 3.22 -14.28
C GLN A 116 6.09 4.57 -15.00
N GLU A 117 4.99 4.88 -15.70
CA GLU A 117 4.80 6.15 -16.42
C GLU A 117 4.82 7.38 -15.49
N ASN A 118 4.35 7.22 -14.25
CA ASN A 118 4.13 8.33 -13.32
C ASN A 118 5.16 8.39 -12.18
N ASN A 119 6.27 7.65 -12.29
CA ASN A 119 7.33 7.55 -11.27
C ASN A 119 6.80 7.09 -9.89
N ILE A 120 5.85 6.16 -9.89
CA ILE A 120 5.29 5.54 -8.69
C ILE A 120 5.94 4.17 -8.51
N PHE A 121 6.34 3.85 -7.28
CA PHE A 121 6.88 2.54 -6.96
C PHE A 121 5.76 1.52 -6.75
N TYR A 122 5.64 0.54 -7.63
CA TYR A 122 4.74 -0.60 -7.43
C TYR A 122 5.36 -1.59 -6.44
N GLN A 123 4.75 -1.74 -5.27
CA GLN A 123 5.24 -2.62 -4.20
C GLN A 123 4.32 -3.84 -4.05
N SER A 124 4.74 -4.99 -4.56
CA SER A 124 3.97 -6.23 -4.42
C SER A 124 4.00 -6.78 -2.99
N PHE A 125 2.88 -7.33 -2.52
CA PHE A 125 2.85 -8.23 -1.36
C PHE A 125 2.21 -9.58 -1.70
N TRP A 126 2.48 -10.59 -0.84
CA TRP A 126 2.13 -12.01 -1.05
C TRP A 126 2.66 -12.58 -2.37
N THR A 127 3.72 -12.00 -2.93
CA THR A 127 4.31 -12.37 -4.23
C THR A 127 4.63 -13.86 -4.32
N LEU A 128 5.14 -14.46 -3.24
CA LEU A 128 5.49 -15.88 -3.21
C LEU A 128 4.27 -16.76 -2.85
N THR A 129 3.56 -16.42 -1.77
CA THR A 129 2.47 -17.25 -1.22
C THR A 129 1.22 -17.26 -2.08
N ALA A 130 0.98 -16.20 -2.86
CA ALA A 130 -0.11 -16.15 -3.83
C ALA A 130 0.24 -16.82 -5.17
N ASN A 131 1.51 -17.19 -5.39
CA ASN A 131 1.98 -17.77 -6.65
C ASN A 131 2.73 -19.10 -6.48
N PRO A 132 2.19 -20.09 -5.74
CA PRO A 132 2.85 -21.38 -5.55
C PRO A 132 3.08 -22.12 -6.88
N HIS A 133 2.23 -21.88 -7.89
CA HIS A 133 2.39 -22.44 -9.24
C HIS A 133 3.63 -21.89 -9.97
N ILE A 134 3.97 -20.61 -9.77
CA ILE A 134 5.20 -20.02 -10.34
C ILE A 134 6.42 -20.65 -9.68
N LEU A 135 6.43 -20.76 -8.34
CA LEU A 135 7.53 -21.40 -7.61
C LEU A 135 7.71 -22.87 -7.99
N ALA A 136 6.63 -23.55 -8.35
CA ALA A 136 6.65 -24.94 -8.80
C ALA A 136 7.06 -25.12 -10.27
N HIS A 137 7.10 -24.04 -11.07
CA HIS A 137 7.29 -24.10 -12.52
C HIS A 137 8.67 -24.66 -12.89
N PRO A 138 8.78 -25.59 -13.87
CA PRO A 138 10.05 -26.22 -14.24
C PRO A 138 11.16 -25.21 -14.57
N LEU A 139 10.84 -24.14 -15.32
CA LEU A 139 11.79 -23.08 -15.66
C LEU A 139 12.35 -22.38 -14.41
N ILE A 140 11.51 -22.06 -13.43
CA ILE A 140 11.95 -21.39 -12.20
C ILE A 140 12.85 -22.32 -11.38
N LYS A 141 12.50 -23.62 -11.29
CA LYS A 141 13.34 -24.63 -10.62
C LYS A 141 14.69 -24.80 -11.31
N GLN A 142 14.71 -24.80 -12.64
CA GLN A 142 15.95 -24.88 -13.41
C GLN A 142 16.84 -23.67 -13.16
N LEU A 143 16.29 -22.45 -13.27
CA LEU A 143 17.03 -21.21 -12.97
C LEU A 143 17.55 -21.17 -11.53
N ALA A 144 16.77 -21.69 -10.57
CA ALA A 144 17.19 -21.84 -9.18
C ALA A 144 18.43 -22.73 -9.05
N GLN A 145 18.46 -23.87 -9.75
CA GLN A 145 19.62 -24.76 -9.77
C GLN A 145 20.85 -24.10 -10.41
N GLU A 146 20.69 -23.45 -11.56
CA GLU A 146 21.77 -22.76 -12.28
C GLU A 146 22.39 -21.63 -11.46
N ARG A 147 21.59 -20.95 -10.63
CA ARG A 147 22.03 -19.83 -9.78
C ARG A 147 22.39 -20.24 -8.35
N HIS A 148 22.39 -21.54 -8.04
CA HIS A 148 22.62 -22.06 -6.69
C HIS A 148 21.69 -21.43 -5.62
N GLY A 149 20.44 -21.17 -6.01
CA GLY A 149 19.41 -20.55 -5.17
C GLY A 149 18.16 -21.42 -5.02
N THR A 150 17.13 -20.82 -4.45
CA THR A 150 15.79 -21.41 -4.31
C THR A 150 14.83 -20.76 -5.30
N PRO A 151 13.71 -21.42 -5.66
CA PRO A 151 12.67 -20.81 -6.49
C PRO A 151 12.16 -19.45 -5.99
N ALA A 152 12.25 -19.17 -4.68
CA ALA A 152 11.84 -17.89 -4.08
C ALA A 152 12.87 -16.76 -4.26
N GLN A 153 14.11 -17.09 -4.66
CA GLN A 153 15.19 -16.13 -4.91
C GLN A 153 15.38 -15.81 -6.40
N ILE A 154 14.63 -16.48 -7.28
CA ILE A 154 14.63 -16.27 -8.74
C ILE A 154 13.61 -15.21 -9.09
#